data_AF-A0A1M7LYI1-F1
#
_entry.id   AF-A0A1M7LYI1-F1
#
_cell.length_a   1.000
_cell.length_b   1.000
_cell.length_c   1.000
_cell.angle_alpha   90.00
_cell.angle_beta   90.00
_cell.angle_gamma   90.00
#
_symmetry.space_group_name_H-M   'P 1'
#
loop_
_entity.id
_entity.type
_entity.pdbx_description
1 polymer ?
#
loop_
_entity_poly.entity_id
_entity_poly.type
_entity_poly.pdbx_seq_one_letter_code
_entity_poly.pdbx_strand_id
1 'polypeptide(L)' 'MPYSVCPYCLKRSYSAADLRVWKCPYCGREVVEEESFSEKGDLEDAKEEQG' A
#
# COMPACT_ATOMS: atom_id res chain seq x y z
N MET A 1 -10.96 -5.06 -0.35
CA MET A 1 -9.86 -5.95 0.07
C MET A 1 -8.58 -5.43 -0.55
N PRO A 2 -7.67 -4.85 0.23
CA PRO A 2 -6.40 -4.37 -0.27
C PRO A 2 -5.56 -5.55 -0.79
N TYR A 3 -4.61 -5.28 -1.69
CA TYR A 3 -3.71 -6.28 -2.24
C TYR A 3 -2.36 -5.65 -2.56
N SER A 4 -1.30 -6.44 -2.46
CA SER A 4 0.03 -6.08 -2.93
C SER A 4 0.37 -6.84 -4.21
N VAL A 5 1.16 -6.23 -5.08
CA VAL A 5 1.61 -6.86 -6.33
C VAL A 5 3.09 -7.18 -6.20
N CYS A 6 3.47 -8.44 -6.44
CA CYS A 6 4.88 -8.81 -6.45
C CYS A 6 5.58 -8.15 -7.65
N PRO A 7 6.63 -7.33 -7.48
CA PRO A 7 7.32 -6.68 -8.59
C PRO A 7 8.10 -7.67 -9.48
N TYR A 8 8.37 -8.88 -8.97
CA TYR A 8 9.14 -9.89 -9.70
C TYR A 8 8.31 -10.78 -10.62
N CYS A 9 7.10 -11.15 -10.19
CA CYS A 9 6.23 -12.07 -10.95
C CYS A 9 4.87 -11.48 -11.30
N LEU A 10 4.62 -10.23 -10.90
CA LEU A 10 3.41 -9.44 -11.20
C LEU A 10 2.10 -10.10 -10.75
N LYS A 11 2.18 -11.05 -9.80
CA LYS A 11 1.01 -11.69 -9.20
C LYS A 11 0.55 -10.90 -7.98
N ARG A 12 -0.77 -10.82 -7.84
CA ARG A 12 -1.46 -10.18 -6.72
C ARG A 12 -1.47 -11.10 -5.52
N SER A 13 -1.10 -10.56 -4.37
CA SER A 13 -1.16 -11.22 -3.07
C SER A 13 -2.07 -10.43 -2.15
N TYR A 14 -3.19 -11.03 -1.75
CA TYR A 14 -4.15 -10.41 -0.84
C TYR A 14 -3.74 -10.54 0.63
N SER A 15 -2.90 -11.53 0.95
CA SER A 15 -2.35 -11.74 2.30
C SER A 15 -1.17 -10.80 2.62
N ALA A 16 -0.68 -10.06 1.63
CA ALA A 16 0.46 -9.16 1.77
C ALA A 16 0.06 -7.67 1.80
N ALA A 17 -1.23 -7.39 1.73
CA ALA A 17 -1.78 -6.05 1.51
C ALA A 17 -1.36 -4.99 2.53
N ASP A 18 -1.03 -5.40 3.76
CA ASP A 18 -0.61 -4.52 4.85
C ASP A 18 0.83 -4.84 5.31
N LEU A 19 1.57 -5.67 4.56
CA LEU A 19 2.92 -6.10 4.92
C LEU A 19 3.98 -5.30 4.17
N ARG A 20 4.76 -4.50 4.91
CA ARG A 20 5.94 -3.79 4.37
C ARG A 20 7.00 -4.74 3.80
N VAL A 21 7.13 -5.92 4.40
CA VAL A 21 8.02 -6.99 3.93
C VAL A 21 7.23 -8.29 3.89
N TRP A 22 7.18 -8.92 2.72
CA TRP A 22 6.45 -10.17 2.53
C TRP A 22 7.17 -11.10 1.56
N LYS A 23 7.07 -12.41 1.81
CA LYS A 23 7.51 -13.42 0.86
C LYS A 23 6.39 -13.71 -0.14
N CYS A 24 6.68 -13.55 -1.42
CA CYS A 24 5.72 -13.88 -2.47
C CYS A 24 5.40 -15.38 -2.48
N PRO A 25 4.12 -15.79 -2.32
CA PRO A 25 3.75 -17.22 -2.30
C PRO A 25 3.88 -17.89 -3.68
N TYR A 26 4.03 -17.10 -4.74
CA TYR A 26 4.10 -17.61 -6.11
C TYR A 26 5.52 -17.81 -6.62
N CYS A 27 6.41 -16.84 -6.36
CA CYS A 27 7.81 -16.92 -6.81
C CYS A 27 8.81 -17.16 -5.68
N GLY A 28 8.37 -17.14 -4.43
CA GLY A 28 9.19 -17.39 -3.24
C GLY A 28 10.17 -16.28 -2.87
N ARG A 29 10.20 -15.18 -3.63
CA ARG A 29 11.09 -14.03 -3.38
C ARG A 29 10.54 -13.13 -2.28
N GLU A 30 11.44 -12.54 -1.52
CA GLU A 30 11.12 -11.49 -0.57
C GLU A 30 10.85 -10.18 -1.33
N VAL A 31 9.74 -9.53 -0.99
CA VAL A 31 9.31 -8.25 -1.52
C VAL A 31 9.35 -7.26 -0.36
N VAL A 32 10.06 -6.17 -0.56
CA VAL A 32 10.13 -5.05 0.37
C VAL A 32 9.39 -3.90 -0.30
N GLU A 33 8.20 -3.57 0.20
CA GLU A 33 7.50 -2.34 -0.18
C GLU A 33 8.10 -1.22 0.66
N GLU A 34 9.03 -0.47 0.06
CA GLU A 34 9.49 0.79 0.66
C GLU A 34 8.28 1.71 0.75
N GLU A 35 7.91 2.08 1.98
CA GLU A 35 6.91 3.11 2.23
C GLU A 35 7.37 4.41 1.58
N SER A 36 6.97 4.61 0.33
CA SER A 36 6.78 5.94 -0.20
C SER A 36 5.62 6.51 0.60
N PHE A 37 5.93 7.09 1.76
CA PHE A 37 5.05 8.02 2.46
C PHE A 37 4.63 9.07 1.42
N SER A 38 3.51 8.83 0.74
CA SER A 38 2.74 9.92 0.19
C SER A 38 2.10 10.56 1.41
N GLU A 39 2.83 11.47 2.05
CA GLU A 39 2.27 12.63 2.73
C GLU A 39 1.40 13.39 1.71
N LYS A 40 0.25 12.82 1.35
CA LYS A 40 -0.90 13.62 0.97
C LYS A 40 -1.60 13.89 2.27
N GLY A 41 -1.15 14.97 2.93
CA GLY A 41 -1.87 15.54 4.04
C GLY A 41 -3.34 15.69 3.67
N ASP A 42 -4.18 15.10 4.51
CA ASP A 42 -5.56 15.52 4.70
C ASP A 42 -5.50 17.01 5.10
N LEU A 43 -5.54 17.89 4.10
CA LEU A 43 -6.05 19.23 4.31
C LEU A 43 -7.57 19.13 4.27
N GLU A 44 -8.14 18.66 5.38
CA GLU A 44 -9.51 18.99 5.76
C GLU A 44 -9.51 20.48 6.14
N ASP A 45 -9.56 21.38 5.14
CA ASP A 45 -9.89 22.78 5.39
C ASP A 45 -11.41 22.93 5.33
N ALA A 46 -11.99 22.92 6.53
CA ALA A 46 -13.38 23.21 6.80
C ALA A 46 -13.71 24.64 6.36
N LYS A 47 -14.46 24.80 5.26
CA LYS A 47 -15.09 26.08 4.95
C LYS A 47 -16.46 26.17 5.60
N GLU A 48 -16.40 26.57 6.87
CA GLU A 48 -17.25 27.53 7.57
C GLU A 48 -18.60 27.87 6.89
N GLU A 49 -19.66 27.33 7.49
CA GLU A 49 -21.04 27.81 7.39
C GLU A 49 -21.31 28.74 8.58
N GLN A 50 -21.42 30.05 8.35
CA GLN A 50 -22.11 30.98 9.24
C GLN A 50 -22.23 32.38 8.61
N GLY A 51 -23.46 32.90 8.52
CA GLY A 51 -23.75 34.33 8.41
C GLY A 51 -24.44 34.78 7.15
#